data_AF-A0A3B0PBE3-F1
#
_entry.id   AF-A0A3B0PBE3-F1
#
_cell.length_a   1.000
_cell.length_b   1.000
_cell.length_c   1.000
_cell.angle_alpha   90.00
_cell.angle_beta   90.00
_cell.angle_gamma   90.00
#
_symmetry.space_group_name_H-M   'P 1'
#
loop_
_entity.id
_entity.type
_entity.pdbx_description
1 polymer ?
#
loop_
_entity_poly.entity_id
_entity_poly.type
_entity_poly.pdbx_seq_one_letter_code
_entity_poly.pdbx_strand_id
1 'polypeptide(L)'
;MALLAGISEVNPLQPYYYCKKCKKTKFVDNVDDGHDLVNKPCELLDCDGEMRGEGHNIPFASFMGFKGEKTPDIDLNFSSFYQAKAHDYVRELFGESHTTRCGTISTMQDKTAYKIAKDYLEITIGEEESERLAGW
;
A
#
# COMPACT_ATOMS: atom_id res chain seq x y z
N MET A 1 5.81 -8.31 -13.27
CA MET A 1 5.77 -9.65 -12.66
C MET A 1 4.68 -9.76 -11.60
N ALA A 2 4.58 -8.86 -10.62
CA ALA A 2 3.55 -8.92 -9.56
C ALA A 2 2.11 -9.07 -10.08
N LEU A 3 1.71 -8.28 -11.09
CA LEU A 3 0.41 -8.41 -11.76
C LEU A 3 0.20 -9.80 -12.36
N LEU A 4 1.16 -10.28 -13.16
CA LEU A 4 1.06 -11.56 -13.88
C LEU A 4 1.06 -12.77 -12.94
N ALA A 5 1.68 -12.64 -11.77
CA ALA A 5 1.69 -13.66 -10.73
C ALA A 5 0.42 -13.64 -9.85
N GLY A 6 -0.50 -12.69 -10.07
CA GLY A 6 -1.71 -12.54 -9.26
C GLY A 6 -1.46 -11.99 -7.85
N ILE A 7 -0.30 -11.36 -7.62
CA ILE A 7 0.06 -10.77 -6.32
C ILE A 7 -0.59 -9.39 -6.15
N SER A 8 -0.74 -8.65 -7.25
CA SER A 8 -1.34 -7.31 -7.26
C SER A 8 -2.29 -7.19 -8.45
N GLU A 9 -3.36 -6.42 -8.30
CA GLU A 9 -4.28 -6.08 -9.40
C GLU A 9 -3.87 -4.80 -10.14
N VAL A 10 -2.83 -4.12 -9.68
CA VAL A 10 -2.35 -2.87 -10.27
C VAL A 10 -1.48 -3.18 -11.49
N ASN A 11 -1.86 -2.63 -12.64
CA ASN A 11 -1.10 -2.80 -13.86
C ASN A 11 -0.07 -1.67 -14.06
N PRO A 12 1.24 -1.94 -13.98
CA PRO A 12 2.26 -0.89 -14.02
C PRO A 12 2.57 -0.40 -15.44
N LEU A 13 2.00 -1.01 -16.48
CA LEU A 13 2.26 -0.61 -17.86
C LEU A 13 1.80 0.82 -18.13
N GLN A 14 2.41 1.45 -19.13
CA GLN A 14 1.96 2.73 -19.66
C GLN A 14 0.50 2.63 -20.11
N PRO A 15 -0.34 3.66 -19.89
CA PRO A 15 -1.74 3.68 -20.25
C PRO A 15 -2.03 3.19 -21.68
N TYR A 16 -3.03 2.32 -21.79
CA TYR A 16 -3.39 1.70 -23.05
C TYR A 16 -4.86 1.32 -23.13
N TYR A 17 -5.37 1.27 -24.35
CA TYR A 17 -6.63 0.62 -24.67
C TYR A 17 -6.41 -0.86 -24.96
N TYR A 18 -7.28 -1.73 -24.44
CA TYR A 18 -7.30 -3.15 -24.78
C TYR A 18 -8.71 -3.66 -25.05
N CYS A 19 -8.82 -4.59 -25.99
CA CYS A 19 -10.06 -5.31 -26.25
C CYS A 19 -9.99 -6.73 -25.69
N LYS A 20 -10.95 -7.13 -24.84
CA LYS A 20 -11.01 -8.48 -24.27
C LYS A 20 -11.29 -9.58 -25.31
N LYS A 21 -11.96 -9.24 -26.42
CA LYS A 21 -12.33 -10.17 -27.51
C LYS A 21 -11.16 -10.44 -28.46
N CYS A 22 -10.69 -9.43 -29.20
CA CYS A 22 -9.64 -9.59 -30.20
C CYS A 22 -8.21 -9.44 -29.67
N LYS A 23 -8.03 -9.13 -28.37
CA LYS A 23 -6.73 -8.93 -27.71
C LYS A 23 -5.86 -7.82 -28.30
N LYS A 24 -6.44 -6.95 -29.15
CA LYS A 24 -5.74 -5.78 -29.69
C LYS A 24 -5.49 -4.76 -28.57
N THR A 25 -4.27 -4.25 -28.55
CA THR A 25 -3.79 -3.27 -27.57
C THR A 25 -3.25 -2.04 -28.30
N LYS A 26 -3.50 -0.85 -27.74
CA LYS A 26 -3.03 0.44 -28.27
C LYS A 26 -2.61 1.35 -27.12
N PHE A 27 -1.32 1.63 -27.03
CA PHE A 27 -0.77 2.54 -26.03
C PHE A 27 -1.13 4.01 -26.33
N VAL A 28 -1.20 4.81 -25.27
CA VAL A 28 -1.54 6.23 -25.31
C VAL A 28 -0.50 6.99 -24.50
N ASP A 29 0.03 8.09 -25.06
CA ASP A 29 1.10 8.89 -24.44
C ASP A 29 0.58 10.17 -23.74
N ASN A 30 -0.70 10.51 -23.90
CA ASN A 30 -1.27 11.79 -23.46
C ASN A 30 -2.02 11.72 -22.12
N VAL A 31 -2.00 10.58 -21.44
CA VAL A 31 -2.65 10.38 -20.13
C VAL A 31 -1.70 9.66 -19.20
N ASP A 32 -1.83 9.91 -17.90
CA ASP A 32 -1.00 9.27 -16.87
C ASP A 32 -1.60 7.95 -16.36
N ASP A 33 -2.94 7.84 -16.36
CA ASP A 33 -3.67 6.65 -15.96
C ASP A 33 -4.61 6.18 -17.07
N GLY A 34 -4.60 4.89 -17.35
CA GLY A 34 -5.47 4.25 -18.32
C GLY A 34 -6.92 4.20 -17.87
N HIS A 35 -7.23 4.27 -16.57
CA HIS A 35 -8.60 4.31 -16.07
C HIS A 35 -9.31 5.62 -16.42
N ASP A 36 -8.57 6.68 -16.72
CA ASP A 36 -9.12 7.95 -17.21
C ASP A 36 -9.55 7.87 -18.69
N LEU A 37 -9.16 6.83 -19.42
CA LEU A 37 -9.53 6.66 -20.82
C LEU A 37 -11.00 6.26 -20.95
N VAL A 38 -11.76 7.07 -21.70
CA VAL A 38 -13.16 6.76 -22.02
C VAL A 38 -13.24 5.51 -22.88
N ASN A 39 -14.08 4.55 -22.47
CA ASN A 39 -14.34 3.32 -23.23
C ASN A 39 -14.85 3.64 -24.64
N LYS A 40 -14.42 2.85 -25.63
CA LYS A 40 -14.80 3.04 -27.03
C LYS A 40 -15.01 1.70 -27.74
N PRO A 41 -15.77 1.64 -28.85
CA PRO A 41 -15.85 0.44 -29.66
C PRO A 41 -14.47 0.03 -30.20
N CYS A 42 -14.29 -1.27 -30.43
CA CYS A 42 -13.05 -1.79 -30.98
C CYS A 42 -12.78 -1.22 -32.37
N GLU A 43 -11.54 -0.80 -32.59
CA GLU A 43 -11.08 -0.27 -33.88
C GLU A 43 -10.96 -1.35 -34.97
N LEU A 44 -11.21 -2.62 -34.63
CA LEU A 44 -11.15 -3.74 -35.56
C LEU A 44 -12.56 -4.02 -36.09
N LEU A 45 -12.76 -3.92 -37.41
CA LEU A 45 -14.08 -4.02 -38.07
C LEU A 45 -14.79 -5.36 -37.84
N ASP A 46 -14.05 -6.44 -37.70
CA ASP A 46 -14.52 -7.80 -37.40
C ASP A 46 -14.63 -8.08 -35.89
N CYS A 47 -14.43 -7.07 -35.04
CA CYS A 47 -14.59 -7.18 -33.60
C CYS A 47 -15.66 -6.22 -33.07
N ASP A 48 -16.76 -6.80 -32.60
CA ASP A 48 -17.84 -6.15 -31.86
C ASP A 48 -17.50 -5.96 -30.36
N GLY A 49 -16.22 -5.81 -30.04
CA GLY A 49 -15.74 -5.64 -28.68
C GLY A 49 -15.72 -4.18 -28.23
N GLU A 50 -15.69 -3.98 -26.91
CA GLU A 50 -15.35 -2.70 -26.30
C GLU A 50 -13.84 -2.67 -26.02
N MET A 51 -13.20 -1.53 -26.31
CA MET A 51 -11.87 -1.20 -25.82
C MET A 51 -11.98 -0.44 -24.52
N ARG A 52 -11.29 -0.97 -23.50
CA ARG A 52 -11.22 -0.38 -22.16
C ARG A 52 -9.82 0.15 -21.91
N GLY A 53 -9.73 1.22 -21.14
CA GLY A 53 -8.47 1.75 -20.66
C GLY A 53 -7.89 0.92 -19.50
N GLU A 54 -6.57 0.84 -19.42
CA GLU A 54 -5.83 0.17 -18.35
C GLU A 54 -4.38 0.68 -18.27
N GLY A 55 -3.71 0.45 -17.14
CA GLY A 55 -2.30 0.77 -16.94
C GLY A 55 -2.08 2.10 -16.23
N HIS A 56 -1.23 2.11 -15.21
CA HIS A 56 -1.05 3.26 -14.30
C HIS A 56 0.33 3.95 -14.42
N ASN A 57 1.10 3.62 -15.47
CA ASN A 57 2.41 4.21 -15.74
C ASN A 57 3.40 4.14 -14.56
N ILE A 58 3.42 3.03 -13.81
CA ILE A 58 4.24 2.90 -12.60
C ILE A 58 5.62 2.34 -12.99
N PRO A 59 6.71 3.09 -12.83
CA PRO A 59 8.04 2.61 -13.20
C PRO A 59 8.50 1.51 -12.23
N PHE A 60 9.07 0.44 -12.79
CA PHE A 60 9.60 -0.67 -12.00
C PHE A 60 10.69 -0.24 -10.99
N ALA A 61 11.46 0.81 -11.32
CA ALA A 61 12.48 1.37 -10.46
C ALA A 61 11.93 1.92 -9.13
N SER A 62 10.63 2.21 -9.03
CA SER A 62 10.00 2.57 -7.75
C SER A 62 10.10 1.43 -6.73
N PHE A 63 10.09 0.17 -7.19
CA PHE A 63 10.16 -1.01 -6.34
C PHE A 63 11.62 -1.41 -6.02
N MET A 64 12.47 -1.62 -7.03
CA MET A 64 13.85 -2.12 -6.81
C MET A 64 14.96 -1.04 -6.80
N GLY A 65 14.62 0.22 -7.10
CA GLY A 65 15.62 1.22 -7.49
C GLY A 65 16.18 0.93 -8.89
N PHE A 66 17.07 1.81 -9.38
CA PHE A 66 17.65 1.67 -10.71
C PHE A 66 18.78 0.63 -10.78
N LYS A 67 19.48 0.42 -9.65
CA LYS A 67 20.63 -0.49 -9.55
C LYS A 67 20.37 -1.69 -8.65
N GLY A 68 19.12 -1.93 -8.24
CA GLY A 68 18.80 -3.00 -7.30
C GLY A 68 19.32 -2.75 -5.88
N GLU A 69 19.59 -1.49 -5.53
CA GLU A 69 20.15 -1.09 -4.24
C GLU A 69 19.11 -1.04 -3.12
N LYS A 70 17.82 -1.15 -3.48
CA LYS A 70 16.73 -1.25 -2.51
C LYS A 70 16.37 -2.71 -2.29
N THR A 71 16.16 -3.07 -1.03
CA THR A 71 15.50 -4.32 -0.64
C THR A 71 14.03 -4.01 -0.39
N PRO A 72 13.12 -4.31 -1.33
CA PRO A 72 11.71 -4.03 -1.15
C PRO A 72 11.00 -5.14 -0.38
N ASP A 73 9.99 -4.74 0.39
CA ASP A 73 9.02 -5.65 1.01
C ASP A 73 7.78 -5.81 0.11
N ILE A 74 7.03 -6.89 0.31
CA ILE A 74 5.75 -7.15 -0.39
C ILE A 74 4.62 -7.00 0.62
N ASP A 75 3.83 -5.93 0.45
CA ASP A 75 2.66 -5.65 1.28
C ASP A 75 1.39 -6.28 0.68
N LEU A 76 0.70 -7.08 1.50
CA LEU A 76 -0.58 -7.70 1.15
C LEU A 76 -1.65 -7.31 2.16
N ASN A 77 -2.80 -6.85 1.67
CA ASN A 77 -3.94 -6.52 2.51
C ASN A 77 -4.84 -7.75 2.68
N PHE A 78 -4.80 -8.34 3.87
CA PHE A 78 -5.73 -9.42 4.26
C PHE A 78 -6.86 -8.87 5.12
N SER A 79 -8.02 -9.54 5.11
CA SER A 79 -9.05 -9.26 6.11
C SER A 79 -8.54 -9.58 7.51
N SER A 80 -9.02 -8.84 8.52
CA SER A 80 -8.59 -9.01 9.92
C SER A 80 -8.75 -10.44 10.43
N PHE A 81 -9.83 -11.12 10.03
CA PHE A 81 -10.08 -12.52 10.42
C PHE A 81 -9.17 -13.53 9.70
N TYR A 82 -8.59 -13.16 8.55
CA TYR A 82 -7.74 -14.04 7.75
C TYR A 82 -6.25 -13.78 7.98
N GLN A 83 -5.87 -12.59 8.44
CA GLN A 83 -4.47 -12.21 8.66
C GLN A 83 -3.71 -13.19 9.55
N ALA A 84 -4.34 -13.66 10.65
CA ALA A 84 -3.72 -14.67 11.52
C ALA A 84 -3.45 -15.99 10.78
N LYS A 85 -4.42 -16.46 9.97
CA LYS A 85 -4.27 -17.67 9.15
C LYS A 85 -3.18 -17.53 8.10
N ALA A 86 -3.07 -16.36 7.46
CA ALA A 86 -2.01 -16.07 6.50
C ALA A 86 -0.62 -16.11 7.16
N HIS A 87 -0.47 -15.56 8.37
CA HIS A 87 0.78 -15.65 9.13
C HIS A 87 1.15 -17.10 9.47
N ASP A 88 0.19 -17.91 9.90
CA ASP A 88 0.44 -19.31 10.24
C ASP A 88 0.80 -20.12 8.98
N TYR A 89 0.19 -19.81 7.83
CA TYR A 89 0.56 -20.42 6.55
C TYR A 89 1.99 -20.11 6.13
N VAL A 90 2.48 -18.88 6.33
CA VAL A 90 3.89 -18.54 6.09
C VAL A 90 4.81 -19.35 7.02
N ARG A 91 4.41 -19.55 8.28
CA ARG A 91 5.15 -20.39 9.24
C ARG A 91 5.19 -21.86 8.80
N GLU A 92 4.11 -22.39 8.25
CA GLU A 92 4.08 -23.75 7.71
C GLU A 92 4.97 -23.90 6.46
N LEU A 93 4.96 -22.90 5.58
CA LEU A 93 5.75 -22.92 4.33
C LEU A 93 7.26 -22.87 4.56
N PHE A 94 7.73 -21.99 5.45
CA PHE A 94 9.15 -21.73 5.66
C PHE A 94 9.71 -22.39 6.95
N GLY A 95 8.83 -22.87 7.82
CA GLY A 95 9.16 -23.44 9.11
C GLY A 95 9.19 -22.41 10.25
N GLU A 96 8.90 -22.89 11.46
CA GLU A 96 8.82 -22.06 12.67
C GLU A 96 10.16 -21.42 13.06
N SER A 97 11.29 -22.10 12.81
CA SER A 97 12.62 -21.57 13.09
C SER A 97 13.09 -20.48 12.13
N HIS A 98 12.41 -20.29 10.98
CA HIS A 98 12.78 -19.33 9.96
C HIS A 98 11.75 -18.21 9.79
N THR A 99 10.73 -18.16 10.65
CA THR A 99 9.66 -17.15 10.59
C THR A 99 9.44 -16.55 11.96
N THR A 100 9.36 -15.22 12.05
CA THR A 100 9.14 -14.51 13.32
C THR A 100 8.30 -13.28 13.06
N ARG A 101 7.40 -12.95 14.00
CA ARG A 101 6.64 -11.70 13.95
C ARG A 101 7.55 -10.56 14.38
N CYS A 102 7.63 -9.52 13.55
CA CYS A 102 8.35 -8.31 13.93
C CYS A 102 7.71 -7.71 15.19
N GLY A 103 8.50 -7.60 16.26
CA GLY A 103 8.08 -6.94 17.49
C GLY A 103 8.06 -5.42 17.33
N THR A 104 7.39 -4.74 18.26
CA THR A 104 7.40 -3.28 18.35
C THR A 104 7.85 -2.88 19.74
N ILE A 105 8.71 -1.86 19.83
CA ILE A 105 9.13 -1.28 21.11
C ILE A 105 8.29 -0.03 21.34
N SER A 106 7.46 -0.05 22.37
CA SER A 106 6.69 1.12 22.79
C SER A 106 7.58 2.06 23.60
N THR A 107 7.77 3.28 23.12
CA THR A 107 8.47 4.35 23.85
C THR A 107 7.48 5.34 24.46
N MET A 108 7.94 6.12 25.43
CA MET A 108 7.14 7.19 26.00
C MET A 108 7.00 8.31 24.95
N GLN A 109 5.78 8.55 24.48
CA GLN A 109 5.46 9.65 23.57
C GLN A 109 5.28 10.96 24.34
N ASP A 110 5.61 12.09 23.71
CA ASP A 110 5.55 13.42 24.34
C ASP A 110 4.21 13.73 24.99
N LYS A 111 3.09 13.36 24.33
CA LYS A 111 1.74 13.55 24.88
C LYS A 111 1.52 12.75 26.17
N THR A 112 2.01 11.52 26.19
CA THR A 112 1.93 10.64 27.36
C THR A 112 2.85 11.16 28.47
N ALA A 113 4.06 11.60 28.14
CA ALA A 113 5.00 12.19 29.09
C ALA A 113 4.43 13.46 29.73
N TYR A 114 3.90 14.37 28.91
CA TYR A 114 3.25 15.60 29.37
C TYR A 114 2.07 15.30 30.27
N LYS A 115 1.19 14.36 29.88
CA LYS A 115 0.06 13.97 30.71
C LYS A 115 0.52 13.45 32.06
N ILE A 116 1.50 12.54 32.10
CA ILE A 116 2.03 12.00 33.35
C ILE A 116 2.61 13.12 34.24
N ALA A 117 3.36 14.05 33.65
CA ALA A 117 3.94 15.17 34.38
C ALA A 117 2.84 16.11 34.93
N LYS A 118 1.82 16.40 34.13
CA LYS A 118 0.67 17.22 34.53
C LYS A 118 -0.12 16.56 35.66
N ASP A 119 -0.52 15.29 35.48
CA ASP A 119 -1.26 14.51 36.47
C ASP A 119 -0.48 14.45 37.81
N TYR A 120 0.86 14.34 37.77
CA TYR A 120 1.71 14.38 38.96
C TYR A 120 1.70 15.75 39.65
N LEU A 121 1.78 16.85 38.90
CA LEU A 121 1.74 18.20 39.45
C LEU A 121 0.37 18.51 40.09
N GLU A 122 -0.74 18.15 39.43
CA GLU A 122 -2.09 18.33 39.98
C GLU A 122 -2.27 17.66 41.34
N ILE A 123 -1.76 16.43 41.50
CA ILE A 123 -1.82 15.69 42.78
C ILE A 123 -0.94 16.35 43.85
N THR A 124 0.24 16.86 43.47
CA THR A 124 1.26 17.28 44.44
C THR A 124 1.04 18.70 44.96
N ILE A 125 0.62 19.62 44.10
CA ILE A 125 0.49 21.05 44.43
C ILE A 125 -0.92 21.61 44.24
N GLY A 126 -1.88 20.78 43.86
CA GLY A 126 -3.26 21.20 43.59
C GLY A 126 -3.45 21.76 42.19
N GLU A 127 -4.68 21.71 41.70
CA GLU A 127 -5.06 22.04 40.32
C GLU A 127 -4.68 23.49 39.97
N GLU A 128 -5.00 24.47 40.83
CA GLU A 128 -4.72 25.89 40.61
C GLU A 128 -3.22 26.24 40.47
N GLU A 129 -2.35 25.67 41.33
CA GLU A 129 -0.92 25.97 41.30
C GLU A 129 -0.21 25.21 40.15
N SER A 130 -0.76 24.05 39.76
CA SER A 130 -0.28 23.27 38.62
C SER A 130 -0.57 23.95 37.27
N GLU A 131 -1.76 24.55 37.09
CA GLU A 131 -2.10 25.32 35.89
C GLU A 131 -1.24 26.59 35.79
N ARG A 132 -0.91 27.21 36.92
CA ARG A 132 -0.04 28.40 36.97
C ARG A 132 1.40 28.11 36.52
N LEU A 133 1.90 26.88 36.75
CA LEU A 133 3.23 26.43 36.31
C LEU A 133 3.25 25.80 34.92
N ALA A 134 2.12 25.19 34.50
CA ALA A 134 1.95 24.62 33.17
C ALA A 134 1.67 25.68 32.08
N GLY A 135 1.25 26.89 32.48
CA GLY A 135 1.07 28.03 31.59
C GLY A 135 2.38 28.60 31.05
N TRP A 136 2.86 28.01 29.96
CA TRP A 136 3.62 28.68 28.90
C TRP A 136 2.69 29.03 27.75
#